data_AF-A0A7S1YDI9-F1
#
_entry.id   AF-A0A7S1YDI9-F1
#
_cell.length_a   1.000
_cell.length_b   1.000
_cell.length_c   1.000
_cell.angle_alpha   90.00
_cell.angle_beta   90.00
_cell.angle_gamma   90.00
#
_symmetry.space_group_name_H-M   'P 1'
#
loop_
_entity.id
_entity.type
_entity.pdbx_description
1 polymer ?
#
loop_
_entity_poly.entity_id
_entity_poly.type
_entity_poly.pdbx_seq_one_letter_code
_entity_poly.pdbx_strand_id
1 'polypeptide(L)'
;EINTMRHKINEDRKGFTKRFILQHHHNRFLNISMPPQMSHDTTEINTMRRVDSDMSIASSAAEAQSNAKDYRVRKSSLIGMINWGHVLGTHAPHFLVLGLVILVAELVHQVVVDLDSKVEHEGTTRLSLSLETISAVFLAINELLVGLFYAVYDSHGWVLFSPVVKGTALALIVALWYIRQESPIYLMSFATFKAPDSWKVSHAQLIQMMRNQGTFSEESLQFMARILERSGTGQATAWPPGIVQSLQPGVKADRSISASRQEAETVLFDVAEQAMEKAGVKPKDIDVLVINCSLFSPTPSLCAMVASRFKMRSDVATFNLSGMGCSASLISIDLAKQLLQARGGACKALVLSTEIITPNLYHGNDRGFLIQNTLFRCGGAGMVLSNSWMDGRRAWYKLLHTVRVQGTGNESYECVYELEDKNGERGVRLSKDIVKVAGKCMEKNMTMLGPLVLPYGEQARVVISVVARFICKKLGKMFKAKDGKMPASWIPKLRPYVPDFKRGIDHFCIHAGGRAVIDGIEKNMKLELFHTEPSRMALLNYGNTSSSSIWYELEYIHEHQKSNPIKKGDRVMQVAFGSGFKCTSGVWLKL
;
A
#
# COMPACT_ATOMS: atom_id res chain seq x y z
N GLU A 1 41.77 -36.49 28.42
CA GLU A 1 40.38 -36.00 28.21
C GLU A 1 40.27 -34.82 27.23
N ILE A 2 41.18 -33.83 27.25
CA ILE A 2 41.13 -32.68 26.31
C ILE A 2 41.44 -33.08 24.85
N ASN A 3 42.31 -34.07 24.61
CA ASN A 3 42.58 -34.58 23.26
C ASN A 3 41.44 -35.44 22.68
N THR A 4 40.65 -36.08 23.54
CA THR A 4 39.47 -36.85 23.14
C THR A 4 38.29 -35.96 22.75
N MET A 5 38.16 -34.78 23.36
CA MET A 5 37.19 -33.76 22.96
C MET A 5 37.52 -33.07 21.63
N ARG A 6 38.81 -32.84 21.32
CA ARG A 6 39.22 -32.28 20.02
C ARG A 6 38.95 -33.23 18.84
N HIS A 7 39.01 -34.54 19.06
CA HIS A 7 38.71 -35.52 18.02
C HIS A 7 37.20 -35.61 17.72
N LYS A 8 36.35 -35.50 18.76
CA LYS A 8 34.88 -35.48 18.62
C LYS A 8 34.37 -34.23 17.90
N ILE A 9 34.94 -33.06 18.18
CA ILE A 9 34.59 -31.79 17.51
C ILE A 9 35.00 -31.78 16.02
N ASN A 10 36.07 -32.48 15.64
CA ASN A 10 36.51 -32.59 14.25
C ASN A 10 35.72 -33.62 13.42
N GLU A 11 35.18 -34.67 14.04
CA GLU A 11 34.26 -35.59 13.36
C GLU A 11 32.87 -34.98 13.16
N ASP A 12 32.35 -34.22 14.14
CA ASP A 12 31.07 -33.52 14.01
C ASP A 12 31.13 -32.42 12.93
N ARG A 13 32.28 -31.74 12.77
CA ARG A 13 32.48 -30.78 11.67
C ARG A 13 32.49 -31.45 10.29
N LYS A 14 33.12 -32.62 10.15
CA LYS A 14 33.15 -33.38 8.88
C LYS A 14 31.80 -34.01 8.53
N GLY A 15 31.00 -34.40 9.51
CA GLY A 15 29.62 -34.85 9.33
C GLY A 15 28.67 -33.74 8.85
N PHE A 16 28.87 -32.51 9.35
CA PHE A 16 28.07 -31.35 8.96
C PHE A 16 28.39 -30.85 7.54
N THR A 17 29.66 -30.90 7.11
CA THR A 17 30.04 -30.49 5.73
C THR A 17 29.61 -31.51 4.67
N LYS A 18 29.56 -32.81 5.01
CA LYS A 18 29.10 -33.87 4.08
C LYS A 18 27.58 -33.86 3.87
N ARG A 19 26.78 -33.46 4.85
CA ARG A 19 25.33 -33.22 4.67
C ARG A 19 25.01 -31.95 3.87
N PHE A 20 25.86 -30.92 3.95
CA PHE A 20 25.68 -29.68 3.21
C PHE A 20 26.07 -29.77 1.72
N ILE A 21 27.00 -30.68 1.37
CA ILE A 21 27.50 -30.83 -0.02
C ILE A 21 26.65 -31.84 -0.83
N LEU A 22 25.95 -32.77 -0.19
CA LEU A 22 25.09 -33.76 -0.88
C LEU A 22 23.67 -33.27 -1.20
N GLN A 23 23.27 -32.08 -0.73
CA GLN A 23 21.95 -31.50 -1.03
C GLN A 23 21.99 -30.45 -2.15
N HIS A 24 23.18 -30.14 -2.70
CA HIS A 24 23.37 -29.09 -3.71
C HIS A 24 23.70 -29.58 -5.14
N HIS A 25 23.67 -30.89 -5.40
CA HIS A 25 23.82 -31.44 -6.75
C HIS A 25 22.60 -32.27 -7.18
N HIS A 26 21.47 -31.59 -7.40
CA HIS A 26 20.40 -32.08 -8.28
C HIS A 26 19.66 -30.91 -8.96
N ASN A 27 20.42 -29.98 -9.56
CA ASN A 27 19.88 -29.08 -10.58
C ASN A 27 19.82 -29.85 -11.92
N ARG A 28 18.73 -30.57 -12.15
CA ARG A 28 18.34 -30.97 -13.51
C ARG A 28 17.58 -29.81 -14.14
N PHE A 29 18.10 -29.37 -15.28
CA PHE A 29 17.42 -28.54 -16.26
C PHE A 29 15.98 -29.05 -16.49
N LEU A 30 14.98 -28.25 -16.09
CA LEU A 30 13.63 -28.37 -16.60
C LEU A 30 13.43 -27.27 -17.63
N ASN A 31 13.63 -27.64 -18.89
CA ASN A 31 13.13 -26.90 -20.04
C ASN A 31 11.62 -26.76 -19.90
N ILE A 32 11.14 -25.53 -19.73
CA ILE A 32 9.73 -25.19 -19.86
C ILE A 32 9.42 -25.24 -21.36
N SER A 33 8.91 -26.38 -21.84
CA SER A 33 8.40 -26.54 -23.19
C SER A 33 7.09 -25.75 -23.32
N MET A 34 7.09 -24.73 -24.17
CA MET A 34 5.85 -24.09 -24.63
C MET A 34 5.01 -25.08 -25.45
N PRO A 35 3.67 -25.10 -25.31
CA PRO A 35 2.82 -25.90 -26.18
C PRO A 35 2.81 -25.34 -27.62
N PRO A 36 2.70 -26.21 -28.64
CA PRO A 36 2.81 -25.80 -30.04
C PRO A 36 1.59 -25.00 -30.50
N GLN A 37 1.85 -24.02 -31.37
CA GLN A 37 0.83 -23.25 -32.10
C GLN A 37 0.01 -24.18 -32.99
N MET A 38 -1.32 -24.24 -32.78
CA MET A 38 -2.23 -24.82 -33.77
C MET A 38 -2.48 -23.82 -34.89
N SER A 39 -2.26 -24.31 -36.11
CA SER A 39 -2.53 -23.68 -37.40
C SER A 39 -4.01 -23.38 -37.58
N HIS A 40 -4.30 -22.19 -38.13
CA HIS A 40 -5.61 -21.83 -38.65
C HIS A 40 -5.89 -22.59 -39.94
N ASP A 41 -6.94 -23.41 -39.94
CA ASP A 41 -7.67 -23.78 -41.17
C ASP A 41 -9.06 -23.17 -41.12
N THR A 42 -9.35 -22.38 -42.14
CA THR A 42 -10.62 -21.75 -42.47
C THR A 42 -11.48 -22.71 -43.28
N THR A 43 -12.70 -23.01 -42.83
CA THR A 43 -13.97 -23.05 -43.60
C THR A 43 -15.02 -23.85 -42.84
N GLU A 44 -16.13 -23.22 -42.45
CA GLU A 44 -17.48 -23.57 -42.89
C GLU A 44 -18.53 -22.83 -42.05
N ILE A 45 -19.26 -21.98 -42.74
CA ILE A 45 -20.43 -21.25 -42.24
C ILE A 45 -21.61 -22.21 -42.41
N ASN A 46 -22.27 -22.58 -41.31
CA ASN A 46 -23.61 -23.15 -41.40
C ASN A 46 -24.55 -22.52 -40.36
N THR A 47 -25.54 -21.85 -40.92
CA THR A 47 -26.64 -21.13 -40.29
C THR A 47 -27.64 -22.06 -39.64
N MET A 48 -28.00 -21.85 -38.37
CA MET A 48 -29.29 -22.31 -37.84
C MET A 48 -29.90 -21.32 -36.83
N ARG A 49 -31.23 -21.30 -36.87
CA ARG A 49 -32.18 -20.24 -36.47
C ARG A 49 -32.20 -19.91 -34.98
N ARG A 50 -32.39 -18.62 -34.70
CA ARG A 50 -32.83 -18.05 -33.41
C ARG A 50 -34.21 -18.58 -33.05
N VAL A 51 -34.34 -19.09 -31.83
CA VAL A 51 -35.61 -19.25 -31.11
C VAL A 51 -35.54 -18.29 -29.92
N ASP A 52 -36.48 -17.35 -29.87
CA ASP A 52 -36.62 -16.36 -28.81
C ASP A 52 -37.11 -17.02 -27.52
N SER A 53 -36.39 -16.81 -26.42
CA SER A 53 -36.92 -16.91 -25.04
C SER A 53 -36.05 -16.10 -24.09
N ASP A 54 -36.71 -15.42 -23.16
CA ASP A 54 -36.24 -14.27 -22.39
C ASP A 54 -34.93 -14.49 -21.61
N MET A 55 -33.89 -13.73 -21.98
CA MET A 55 -32.55 -13.81 -21.39
C MET A 55 -32.21 -12.57 -20.57
N SER A 56 -32.13 -12.74 -19.24
CA SER A 56 -31.53 -11.77 -18.32
C SER A 56 -30.14 -12.25 -17.86
N ILE A 57 -29.20 -11.30 -17.81
CA ILE A 57 -27.83 -11.38 -17.26
C ILE A 57 -26.77 -12.07 -18.16
N ALA A 58 -27.09 -13.07 -18.98
CA ALA A 58 -26.11 -13.69 -19.88
C ALA A 58 -25.82 -12.88 -21.16
N SER A 59 -26.72 -11.99 -21.59
CA SER A 59 -26.43 -11.03 -22.65
C SER A 59 -25.33 -10.05 -22.23
N SER A 60 -25.18 -9.75 -20.93
CA SER A 60 -24.23 -8.74 -20.45
C SER A 60 -22.76 -9.14 -20.55
N ALA A 61 -22.41 -10.42 -20.74
CA ALA A 61 -21.02 -10.84 -20.89
C ALA A 61 -20.55 -10.83 -22.35
N ALA A 62 -21.47 -11.03 -23.31
CA ALA A 62 -21.21 -10.87 -24.74
C ALA A 62 -21.48 -9.43 -25.20
N GLU A 63 -22.50 -8.77 -24.64
CA GLU A 63 -22.72 -7.33 -24.76
C GLU A 63 -21.72 -6.50 -23.94
N ALA A 64 -21.02 -7.02 -22.92
CA ALA A 64 -19.88 -6.28 -22.36
C ALA A 64 -18.70 -6.17 -23.35
N GLN A 65 -18.66 -7.05 -24.36
CA GLN A 65 -17.67 -7.01 -25.43
C GLN A 65 -18.15 -6.17 -26.64
N SER A 66 -19.45 -6.16 -26.96
CA SER A 66 -20.01 -5.33 -28.06
C SER A 66 -20.54 -3.95 -27.65
N ASN A 67 -20.97 -3.78 -26.40
CA ASN A 67 -21.30 -2.52 -25.72
C ASN A 67 -20.19 -2.12 -24.73
N ALA A 68 -18.93 -2.30 -25.13
CA ALA A 68 -17.81 -1.51 -24.62
C ALA A 68 -18.02 -0.03 -25.02
N LYS A 69 -19.07 0.62 -24.50
CA LYS A 69 -19.08 2.07 -24.30
C LYS A 69 -17.97 2.35 -23.32
N ASP A 70 -16.79 2.55 -23.90
CA ASP A 70 -15.63 3.25 -23.40
C ASP A 70 -15.77 3.55 -21.91
N TYR A 71 -15.36 2.61 -21.05
CA TYR A 71 -15.37 2.79 -19.59
C TYR A 71 -14.35 3.88 -19.25
N ARG A 72 -14.78 5.11 -19.49
CA ARG A 72 -14.10 6.34 -19.13
C ARG A 72 -14.59 6.65 -17.75
N VAL A 73 -13.70 6.57 -16.77
CA VAL A 73 -13.72 7.56 -15.69
C VAL A 73 -13.88 8.91 -16.40
N ARG A 74 -14.97 9.63 -16.14
CA ARG A 74 -15.19 10.91 -16.81
C ARG A 74 -13.94 11.73 -16.54
N LYS A 75 -13.16 12.06 -17.59
CA LYS A 75 -12.01 12.98 -17.51
C LYS A 75 -12.39 14.29 -16.81
N SER A 76 -13.69 14.60 -16.77
CA SER A 76 -14.26 15.74 -16.08
C SER A 76 -14.43 15.60 -14.55
N SER A 77 -14.19 14.42 -13.99
CA SER A 77 -14.12 14.04 -12.56
C SER A 77 -12.92 14.63 -11.81
N LEU A 78 -11.75 14.49 -12.43
CA LEU A 78 -10.41 14.87 -11.95
C LEU A 78 -10.22 16.39 -11.76
N ILE A 79 -11.32 17.13 -11.83
CA ILE A 79 -11.40 18.53 -12.22
C ILE A 79 -11.34 19.51 -11.04
N GLY A 80 -11.54 19.07 -9.80
CA GLY A 80 -11.55 19.95 -8.63
C GLY A 80 -10.31 19.87 -7.74
N MET A 81 -9.26 19.20 -8.20
CA MET A 81 -8.46 18.33 -7.33
C MET A 81 -7.01 18.81 -7.08
N ILE A 82 -6.80 20.10 -6.86
CA ILE A 82 -5.69 20.53 -6.01
C ILE A 82 -6.34 21.35 -4.91
N ASN A 83 -6.43 20.78 -3.71
CA ASN A 83 -6.74 21.59 -2.54
C ASN A 83 -5.50 22.45 -2.28
N TRP A 84 -5.46 23.64 -2.88
CA TRP A 84 -4.37 24.59 -2.66
C TRP A 84 -4.22 24.97 -1.19
N GLY A 85 -5.29 24.87 -0.39
CA GLY A 85 -5.20 24.96 1.07
C GLY A 85 -4.44 23.81 1.71
N HIS A 86 -4.52 22.60 1.15
CA HIS A 86 -3.67 21.47 1.58
C HIS A 86 -2.22 21.67 1.15
N VAL A 87 -1.96 22.06 -0.10
CA VAL A 87 -0.59 22.34 -0.58
C VAL A 87 0.05 23.49 0.22
N LEU A 88 -0.67 24.59 0.45
CA LEU A 88 -0.20 25.66 1.34
C LEU A 88 -0.06 25.15 2.77
N GLY A 89 -1.03 24.41 3.32
CA GLY A 89 -0.97 23.90 4.70
C GLY A 89 0.16 22.90 4.93
N THR A 90 0.53 22.11 3.93
CA THR A 90 1.67 21.17 3.99
C THR A 90 3.00 21.92 3.98
N HIS A 91 3.12 23.01 3.22
CA HIS A 91 4.38 23.76 3.08
C HIS A 91 4.51 24.99 3.99
N ALA A 92 3.41 25.57 4.48
CA ALA A 92 3.39 26.75 5.34
C ALA A 92 4.15 26.56 6.67
N PRO A 93 4.07 25.41 7.36
CA PRO A 93 4.90 25.16 8.54
C PRO A 93 6.40 25.18 8.22
N HIS A 94 6.81 24.74 7.01
CA HIS A 94 8.20 24.80 6.58
C HIS A 94 8.66 26.24 6.34
N PHE A 95 7.81 27.08 5.72
CA PHE A 95 8.11 28.50 5.52
C PHE A 95 8.12 29.30 6.84
N LEU A 96 7.19 29.01 7.77
CA LEU A 96 7.15 29.63 9.10
C LEU A 96 8.36 29.25 9.95
N VAL A 97 8.78 27.99 9.92
CA VAL A 97 9.99 27.53 10.62
C VAL A 97 11.23 28.18 10.02
N LEU A 98 11.32 28.27 8.69
CA LEU A 98 12.41 28.97 8.03
C LEU A 98 12.46 30.46 8.43
N GLY A 99 11.30 31.13 8.50
CA GLY A 99 11.21 32.51 8.99
C GLY A 99 11.63 32.66 10.45
N LEU A 100 11.18 31.75 11.34
CA LEU A 100 11.55 31.75 12.76
C LEU A 100 13.05 31.51 12.96
N VAL A 101 13.63 30.61 12.16
CA VAL A 101 15.07 30.32 12.16
C VAL A 101 15.87 31.55 11.76
N ILE A 102 15.45 32.25 10.70
CA ILE A 102 16.12 33.48 10.24
C ILE A 102 16.07 34.53 11.35
N LEU A 103 14.90 34.70 11.98
CA LEU A 103 14.69 35.67 13.05
C LEU A 103 15.53 35.35 14.30
N VAL A 104 15.62 34.08 14.71
CA VAL A 104 16.49 33.65 15.82
C VAL A 104 17.97 33.80 15.46
N ALA A 105 18.35 33.52 14.22
CA ALA A 105 19.72 33.71 13.74
C ALA A 105 20.14 35.19 13.75
N GLU A 106 19.24 36.10 13.37
CA GLU A 106 19.44 37.55 13.50
C GLU A 106 19.57 37.98 14.96
N LEU A 107 18.71 37.46 15.85
CA LEU A 107 18.74 37.81 17.27
C LEU A 107 20.04 37.34 17.94
N VAL A 108 20.51 36.13 17.59
CA VAL A 108 21.80 35.61 18.05
C VAL A 108 22.97 36.39 17.44
N HIS A 109 22.90 36.78 16.16
CA HIS A 109 23.91 37.65 15.53
C HIS A 109 24.08 38.94 16.32
N GLN A 110 22.97 39.58 16.64
CA GLN A 110 22.98 40.87 17.30
C GLN A 110 23.50 40.77 18.74
N VAL A 111 23.09 39.73 19.48
CA VAL A 111 23.62 39.47 20.83
C VAL A 111 25.12 39.16 20.81
N VAL A 112 25.61 38.40 19.81
CA VAL A 112 27.05 38.08 19.68
C VAL A 112 27.85 39.33 19.32
N VAL A 113 27.37 40.18 18.40
CA VAL A 113 28.03 41.44 18.04
C VAL A 113 28.03 42.44 19.21
N ASP A 114 26.93 42.52 19.97
CA ASP A 114 26.85 43.34 21.18
C ASP A 114 27.77 42.83 22.30
N LEU A 115 27.93 41.51 22.44
CA LEU A 115 28.87 40.92 23.40
C LEU A 115 30.32 41.11 22.96
N ASP A 116 30.63 40.93 21.67
CA ASP A 116 31.98 41.09 21.11
C ASP A 116 32.44 42.55 21.25
N SER A 117 31.56 43.52 20.96
CA SER A 117 31.84 44.95 21.15
C SER A 117 31.91 45.39 22.62
N LYS A 118 31.22 44.71 23.54
CA LYS A 118 31.33 44.98 24.99
C LYS A 118 32.54 44.31 25.63
N VAL A 119 33.03 43.19 25.08
CA VAL A 119 34.20 42.46 25.60
C VAL A 119 35.52 43.16 25.22
N GLU A 120 35.56 43.98 24.18
CA GLU A 120 36.73 44.82 23.88
C GLU A 120 36.95 45.98 24.88
N HIS A 121 35.98 46.29 25.75
CA HIS A 121 36.10 47.44 26.66
C HIS A 121 36.16 47.18 28.16
N GLU A 122 35.81 46.00 28.69
CA GLU A 122 35.91 45.77 30.13
C GLU A 122 36.44 44.39 30.49
N GLY A 123 37.62 44.39 31.10
CA GLY A 123 38.21 43.21 31.72
C GLY A 123 37.34 42.68 32.86
N THR A 124 36.88 41.44 32.70
CA THR A 124 36.45 40.48 33.73
C THR A 124 35.61 40.99 34.90
N THR A 125 34.37 40.54 35.00
CA THR A 125 33.76 40.18 36.30
C THR A 125 32.57 39.23 36.15
N ARG A 126 32.44 38.30 37.10
CA ARG A 126 31.39 37.27 37.17
C ARG A 126 30.02 37.90 37.50
N LEU A 127 28.99 37.56 36.71
CA LEU A 127 27.60 37.98 36.89
C LEU A 127 26.92 37.20 38.04
N SER A 128 26.41 37.93 39.04
CA SER A 128 25.42 37.44 40.00
C SER A 128 24.06 38.09 39.72
N LEU A 129 23.02 37.27 39.58
CA LEU A 129 21.66 37.69 39.23
C LEU A 129 20.97 38.47 40.36
N SER A 130 20.69 39.75 40.10
CA SER A 130 19.90 40.67 40.94
C SER A 130 18.72 41.24 40.13
N LEU A 131 17.67 41.73 40.80
CA LEU A 131 16.45 42.29 40.18
C LEU A 131 16.74 43.50 39.28
N GLU A 132 17.86 44.19 39.49
CA GLU A 132 18.34 45.29 38.63
C GLU A 132 18.81 44.80 37.26
N THR A 133 19.23 43.53 37.15
CA THR A 133 19.59 42.92 35.86
C THR A 133 18.36 42.70 34.99
N ILE A 134 17.19 42.45 35.60
CA ILE A 134 15.94 42.19 34.86
C ILE A 134 15.37 43.51 34.29
N SER A 135 15.44 44.61 35.03
CA SER A 135 15.04 45.94 34.53
C SER A 135 16.01 46.47 33.48
N ALA A 136 17.32 46.25 33.65
CA ALA A 136 18.33 46.58 32.66
C ALA A 136 18.15 45.78 31.36
N VAL A 137 17.76 44.50 31.45
CA VAL A 137 17.44 43.66 30.28
C VAL A 137 16.19 44.17 29.56
N PHE A 138 15.15 44.60 30.28
CA PHE A 138 13.93 45.16 29.65
C PHE A 138 14.18 46.49 28.94
N LEU A 139 14.99 47.38 29.53
CA LEU A 139 15.40 48.64 28.88
C LEU A 139 16.33 48.38 27.69
N ALA A 140 17.28 47.45 27.81
CA ALA A 140 18.16 47.06 26.71
C ALA A 140 17.38 46.43 25.54
N ILE A 141 16.36 45.62 25.81
CA ILE A 141 15.48 45.05 24.78
C ILE A 141 14.68 46.16 24.07
N ASN A 142 14.18 47.15 24.81
CA ASN A 142 13.42 48.24 24.23
C ASN A 142 14.28 49.18 23.36
N GLU A 143 15.51 49.48 23.79
CA GLU A 143 16.47 50.22 22.96
C GLU A 143 16.96 49.41 21.76
N LEU A 144 17.14 48.10 21.91
CA LEU A 144 17.53 47.21 20.82
C LEU A 144 16.45 47.14 19.73
N LEU A 145 15.16 47.17 20.12
CA LEU A 145 14.03 47.21 19.19
C LEU A 145 13.92 48.54 18.44
N VAL A 146 14.21 49.66 19.10
CA VAL A 146 14.25 50.99 18.47
C VAL A 146 15.47 51.13 17.55
N GLY A 147 16.62 50.60 17.95
CA GLY A 147 17.83 50.54 17.14
C GLY A 147 17.67 49.65 15.91
N LEU A 148 16.95 48.52 16.03
CA LEU A 148 16.57 47.64 14.91
C LEU A 148 15.74 48.37 13.85
N PHE A 149 14.78 49.20 14.28
CA PHE A 149 13.91 49.95 13.37
C PHE A 149 14.70 50.96 12.52
N TYR A 150 15.72 51.60 13.11
CA TYR A 150 16.60 52.53 12.38
C TYR A 150 17.67 51.84 11.53
N ALA A 151 18.24 50.71 11.97
CA ALA A 151 19.26 49.97 11.22
C ALA A 151 18.70 49.26 9.97
N VAL A 152 17.43 48.82 10.01
CA VAL A 152 16.72 48.29 8.83
C VAL A 152 16.37 49.40 7.84
N TYR A 153 16.15 50.63 8.32
CA TYR A 153 15.89 51.79 7.47
C TYR A 153 17.15 52.27 6.72
N ASP A 154 18.33 52.13 7.32
CA ASP A 154 19.57 52.77 6.83
C ASP A 154 20.62 51.84 6.21
N SER A 155 20.42 50.51 6.22
CA SER A 155 21.40 49.56 5.67
C SER A 155 21.32 49.40 4.14
N HIS A 156 21.89 50.37 3.43
CA HIS A 156 22.43 50.18 2.08
C HIS A 156 23.83 49.52 2.18
N GLY A 157 23.92 48.18 2.20
CA GLY A 157 25.22 47.50 2.13
C GLY A 157 25.20 45.97 2.21
N TRP A 158 25.70 45.30 1.17
CA TRP A 158 25.66 43.84 0.98
C TRP A 158 26.86 43.09 1.59
N VAL A 159 26.95 42.95 2.92
CA VAL A 159 27.83 41.93 3.56
C VAL A 159 27.06 41.18 4.63
N LEU A 160 26.30 40.17 4.20
CA LEU A 160 25.11 39.75 4.92
C LEU A 160 25.32 39.02 6.27
N PHE A 161 26.44 38.33 6.58
CA PHE A 161 26.64 37.66 7.90
C PHE A 161 28.12 37.34 8.22
N SER A 162 28.54 37.47 9.49
CA SER A 162 29.84 36.99 10.01
C SER A 162 29.93 35.45 10.00
N PRO A 163 31.15 34.84 9.96
CA PRO A 163 31.31 33.39 9.94
C PRO A 163 30.68 32.66 11.14
N VAL A 164 30.73 33.26 12.34
CA VAL A 164 30.15 32.70 13.58
C VAL A 164 28.63 32.59 13.47
N VAL A 165 27.99 33.61 12.90
CA VAL A 165 26.53 33.65 12.76
C VAL A 165 26.06 32.68 11.70
N LYS A 166 26.78 32.57 10.58
CA LYS A 166 26.52 31.53 9.58
C LYS A 166 26.63 30.14 10.20
N GLY A 167 27.61 29.91 11.07
CA GLY A 167 27.81 28.64 11.79
C GLY A 167 26.67 28.32 12.77
N THR A 168 26.26 29.29 13.59
CA THR A 168 25.18 29.11 14.57
C THR A 168 23.81 28.97 13.90
N ALA A 169 23.52 29.78 12.87
CA ALA A 169 22.31 29.65 12.07
C ALA A 169 22.25 28.27 11.40
N LEU A 170 23.34 27.80 10.82
CA LEU A 170 23.44 26.46 10.24
C LEU A 170 23.23 25.37 11.31
N ALA A 171 23.84 25.50 12.48
CA ALA A 171 23.67 24.55 13.58
C ALA A 171 22.21 24.49 14.08
N LEU A 172 21.54 25.65 14.21
CA LEU A 172 20.13 25.73 14.57
C LEU A 172 19.22 25.17 13.47
N ILE A 173 19.51 25.46 12.20
CA ILE A 173 18.82 24.86 11.05
C ILE A 173 18.94 23.35 11.09
N VAL A 174 20.16 22.83 11.28
CA VAL A 174 20.43 21.39 11.33
C VAL A 174 19.76 20.76 12.56
N ALA A 175 19.82 21.40 13.73
CA ALA A 175 19.16 20.91 14.94
C ALA A 175 17.64 20.90 14.80
N LEU A 176 17.04 21.98 14.28
CA LEU A 176 15.60 22.05 14.03
C LEU A 176 15.17 21.09 12.92
N TRP A 177 15.97 20.94 11.86
CA TRP A 177 15.73 19.93 10.82
C TRP A 177 15.77 18.51 11.40
N TYR A 178 16.74 18.21 12.28
CA TYR A 178 16.87 16.92 12.94
C TYR A 178 15.70 16.64 13.89
N ILE A 179 15.30 17.62 14.73
CA ILE A 179 14.18 17.48 15.67
C ILE A 179 12.84 17.36 14.94
N ARG A 180 12.68 18.03 13.78
CA ARG A 180 11.45 17.97 12.97
C ARG A 180 11.41 16.76 12.04
N GLN A 181 12.49 16.00 11.91
CA GLN A 181 12.48 14.82 11.06
C GLN A 181 11.70 13.72 11.76
N GLU A 182 10.57 13.31 11.16
CA GLU A 182 9.91 12.09 11.59
C GLU A 182 10.87 10.91 11.48
N SER A 183 10.83 10.00 12.45
CA SER A 183 11.67 8.80 12.39
C SER A 183 11.36 8.01 11.12
N PRO A 184 12.40 7.63 10.35
CA PRO A 184 12.22 6.93 9.09
C PRO A 184 11.64 5.54 9.35
N ILE A 185 10.73 5.06 8.50
CA ILE A 185 10.24 3.68 8.60
C ILE A 185 10.90 2.81 7.55
N TYR A 186 11.55 1.75 8.02
CA TYR A 186 12.24 0.75 7.23
C TYR A 186 11.47 -0.56 7.23
N LEU A 187 11.35 -1.19 6.07
CA LEU A 187 10.93 -2.57 5.92
C LEU A 187 12.18 -3.46 5.94
N MET A 188 12.35 -4.18 7.04
CA MET A 188 13.51 -5.04 7.27
C MET A 188 13.46 -6.29 6.41
N SER A 189 12.29 -6.89 6.34
CA SER A 189 11.99 -8.08 5.56
C SER A 189 10.46 -8.21 5.40
N PHE A 190 10.07 -9.08 4.48
CA PHE A 190 8.72 -9.63 4.45
C PHE A 190 8.76 -11.10 4.03
N ALA A 191 7.67 -11.81 4.31
CA ALA A 191 7.45 -13.18 3.85
C ALA A 191 6.01 -13.34 3.39
N THR A 192 5.78 -14.20 2.41
CA THR A 192 4.44 -14.59 1.95
C THR A 192 4.20 -16.07 2.19
N PHE A 193 2.97 -16.43 2.53
CA PHE A 193 2.61 -17.81 2.82
C PHE A 193 2.69 -18.65 1.55
N LYS A 194 3.42 -19.77 1.61
CA LYS A 194 3.50 -20.76 0.54
C LYS A 194 2.66 -21.97 0.91
N ALA A 195 1.44 -22.01 0.40
CA ALA A 195 0.52 -23.10 0.68
C ALA A 195 1.11 -24.45 0.22
N PRO A 196 0.97 -25.52 1.04
CA PRO A 196 1.32 -26.88 0.63
C PRO A 196 0.58 -27.32 -0.62
N ASP A 197 1.14 -28.26 -1.38
CA ASP A 197 0.50 -28.78 -2.59
C ASP A 197 -0.86 -29.44 -2.31
N SER A 198 -1.05 -29.97 -1.10
CA SER A 198 -2.33 -30.54 -0.67
C SER A 198 -3.46 -29.50 -0.57
N TRP A 199 -3.16 -28.21 -0.56
CA TRP A 199 -4.15 -27.12 -0.53
C TRP A 199 -4.47 -26.60 -1.92
N LYS A 200 -3.65 -26.95 -2.93
CA LYS A 200 -3.78 -26.43 -4.29
C LYS A 200 -4.87 -27.19 -5.04
N VAL A 201 -5.80 -26.44 -5.60
CA VAL A 201 -6.95 -26.99 -6.33
C VAL A 201 -7.08 -26.34 -7.72
N SER A 202 -7.44 -27.16 -8.69
CA SER A 202 -7.80 -26.75 -10.05
C SER A 202 -9.22 -26.19 -10.12
N HIS A 203 -9.56 -25.50 -11.20
CA HIS A 203 -10.92 -25.00 -11.41
C HIS A 203 -11.95 -26.15 -11.45
N ALA A 204 -11.60 -27.28 -12.06
CA ALA A 204 -12.47 -28.46 -12.08
C ALA A 204 -12.71 -29.03 -10.67
N GLN A 205 -11.64 -29.15 -9.88
CA GLN A 205 -11.74 -29.57 -8.47
C GLN A 205 -12.55 -28.57 -7.63
N LEU A 206 -12.40 -27.27 -7.86
CA LEU A 206 -13.22 -26.24 -7.20
C LEU A 206 -14.71 -26.46 -7.46
N ILE A 207 -15.10 -26.65 -8.73
CA ILE A 207 -16.50 -26.90 -9.08
C ILE A 207 -16.99 -28.22 -8.47
N GLN A 208 -16.14 -29.25 -8.41
CA GLN A 208 -16.48 -30.50 -7.76
C GLN A 208 -16.72 -30.32 -6.25
N MET A 209 -15.85 -29.55 -5.55
CA MET A 209 -16.05 -29.22 -4.14
C MET A 209 -17.35 -28.46 -3.90
N MET A 210 -17.69 -27.51 -4.77
CA MET A 210 -18.97 -26.80 -4.70
C MET A 210 -20.13 -27.78 -4.88
N ARG A 211 -20.11 -28.60 -5.94
CA ARG A 211 -21.14 -29.63 -6.19
C ARG A 211 -21.32 -30.57 -4.99
N ASN A 212 -20.23 -30.99 -4.35
CA ASN A 212 -20.26 -31.88 -3.19
C ASN A 212 -20.91 -31.26 -1.94
N GLN A 213 -21.11 -29.94 -1.88
CA GLN A 213 -21.87 -29.33 -0.79
C GLN A 213 -23.37 -29.68 -0.84
N GLY A 214 -23.89 -29.98 -2.04
CA GLY A 214 -25.30 -30.33 -2.27
C GLY A 214 -26.28 -29.16 -2.13
N THR A 215 -25.79 -27.91 -2.10
CA THR A 215 -26.62 -26.70 -1.91
C THR A 215 -26.74 -25.82 -3.15
N PHE A 216 -25.86 -26.00 -4.14
CA PHE A 216 -25.84 -25.16 -5.34
C PHE A 216 -26.66 -25.77 -6.47
N SER A 217 -27.43 -24.93 -7.17
CA SER A 217 -28.09 -25.30 -8.42
C SER A 217 -27.08 -25.45 -9.56
N GLU A 218 -27.44 -26.17 -10.61
CA GLU A 218 -26.55 -26.31 -11.77
C GLU A 218 -26.31 -24.99 -12.49
N GLU A 219 -27.27 -24.05 -12.47
CA GLU A 219 -27.05 -22.71 -13.01
C GLU A 219 -25.97 -21.94 -12.22
N SER A 220 -25.93 -22.12 -10.90
CA SER A 220 -24.93 -21.52 -10.01
C SER A 220 -23.54 -22.14 -10.22
N LEU A 221 -23.47 -23.47 -10.36
CA LEU A 221 -22.22 -24.17 -10.67
C LEU A 221 -21.66 -23.73 -12.03
N GLN A 222 -22.50 -23.69 -13.06
CA GLN A 222 -22.11 -23.19 -14.38
C GLN A 222 -21.72 -21.71 -14.36
N PHE A 223 -22.40 -20.89 -13.54
CA PHE A 223 -22.00 -19.50 -13.34
C PHE A 223 -20.60 -19.40 -12.74
N MET A 224 -20.33 -20.12 -11.65
CA MET A 224 -18.99 -20.13 -11.03
C MET A 224 -17.91 -20.63 -12.00
N ALA A 225 -18.19 -21.68 -12.78
CA ALA A 225 -17.25 -22.20 -13.79
C ALA A 225 -16.86 -21.13 -14.82
N ARG A 226 -17.85 -20.42 -15.39
CA ARG A 226 -17.59 -19.32 -16.34
C ARG A 226 -16.81 -18.16 -15.73
N ILE A 227 -17.03 -17.87 -14.44
CA ILE A 227 -16.28 -16.82 -13.75
C ILE A 227 -14.83 -17.26 -13.52
N LEU A 228 -14.60 -18.50 -13.10
CA LEU A 228 -13.25 -19.05 -12.90
C LEU A 228 -12.42 -18.98 -14.18
N GLU A 229 -12.97 -19.37 -15.33
CA GLU A 229 -12.30 -19.29 -16.64
C GLU A 229 -11.84 -17.87 -17.01
N ARG A 230 -12.57 -16.84 -16.56
CA ARG A 230 -12.29 -15.42 -16.88
C ARG A 230 -11.60 -14.66 -15.75
N SER A 231 -11.48 -15.28 -14.58
CA SER A 231 -11.00 -14.64 -13.33
C SER A 231 -9.55 -14.19 -13.40
N GLY A 232 -8.74 -14.87 -14.22
CA GLY A 232 -7.28 -14.73 -14.24
C GLY A 232 -6.55 -15.61 -13.21
N THR A 233 -7.28 -16.40 -12.41
CA THR A 233 -6.69 -17.37 -11.47
C THR A 233 -6.22 -18.63 -12.20
N GLY A 234 -5.11 -19.21 -11.74
CA GLY A 234 -4.54 -20.42 -12.31
C GLY A 234 -5.18 -21.72 -11.80
N GLN A 235 -4.67 -22.85 -12.30
CA GLN A 235 -5.16 -24.20 -12.00
C GLN A 235 -4.57 -24.84 -10.73
N ALA A 236 -3.86 -24.07 -9.91
CA ALA A 236 -3.18 -24.58 -8.72
C ALA A 236 -3.18 -23.53 -7.59
N THR A 237 -4.36 -23.01 -7.27
CA THR A 237 -4.54 -21.96 -6.24
C THR A 237 -5.00 -22.55 -4.91
N ALA A 238 -4.62 -21.93 -3.79
CA ALA A 238 -4.76 -22.52 -2.47
C ALA A 238 -6.14 -22.32 -1.83
N TRP A 239 -6.70 -23.40 -1.29
CA TRP A 239 -7.88 -23.43 -0.42
C TRP A 239 -7.56 -24.13 0.90
N PRO A 240 -8.17 -23.71 2.03
CA PRO A 240 -7.84 -24.28 3.32
C PRO A 240 -8.34 -25.74 3.45
N PRO A 241 -7.71 -26.56 4.31
CA PRO A 241 -8.06 -27.97 4.50
C PRO A 241 -9.54 -28.19 4.83
N GLY A 242 -10.12 -27.26 5.62
CA GLY A 242 -11.53 -27.27 5.98
C GLY A 242 -12.46 -27.30 4.76
N ILE A 243 -12.04 -26.74 3.63
CA ILE A 243 -12.80 -26.75 2.38
C ILE A 243 -12.31 -27.86 1.44
N VAL A 244 -10.98 -28.06 1.32
CA VAL A 244 -10.38 -29.06 0.43
C VAL A 244 -10.82 -30.49 0.73
N GLN A 245 -11.11 -30.81 2.00
CA GLN A 245 -11.64 -32.11 2.38
C GLN A 245 -12.94 -32.49 1.65
N SER A 246 -13.70 -31.50 1.17
CA SER A 246 -14.92 -31.75 0.41
C SER A 246 -14.70 -32.35 -0.98
N LEU A 247 -13.46 -32.51 -1.43
CA LEU A 247 -13.15 -33.37 -2.58
C LEU A 247 -13.42 -34.85 -2.29
N GLN A 248 -13.42 -35.26 -1.03
CA GLN A 248 -13.73 -36.62 -0.63
C GLN A 248 -15.25 -36.86 -0.75
N PRO A 249 -15.69 -38.00 -1.31
CA PRO A 249 -17.11 -38.32 -1.41
C PRO A 249 -17.80 -38.32 -0.05
N GLY A 250 -18.92 -37.61 0.07
CA GLY A 250 -19.74 -37.56 1.29
C GLY A 250 -19.24 -36.62 2.38
N VAL A 251 -18.09 -35.96 2.20
CA VAL A 251 -17.54 -34.99 3.16
C VAL A 251 -17.89 -33.56 2.73
N LYS A 252 -18.45 -32.77 3.64
CA LYS A 252 -18.78 -31.35 3.40
C LYS A 252 -17.65 -30.44 3.89
N ALA A 253 -17.69 -29.17 3.50
CA ALA A 253 -16.77 -28.18 4.03
C ALA A 253 -16.99 -27.97 5.54
N ASP A 254 -15.90 -27.97 6.31
CA ASP A 254 -15.90 -27.61 7.73
C ASP A 254 -15.74 -26.11 7.86
N ARG A 255 -16.80 -25.45 8.37
CA ARG A 255 -16.85 -24.01 8.64
C ARG A 255 -16.70 -23.70 10.13
N SER A 256 -16.26 -24.67 10.94
CA SER A 256 -16.13 -24.53 12.39
C SER A 256 -15.08 -23.49 12.77
N ILE A 257 -15.23 -22.96 13.98
CA ILE A 257 -14.21 -22.09 14.60
C ILE A 257 -12.88 -22.85 14.73
N SER A 258 -12.92 -24.17 14.99
CA SER A 258 -11.73 -25.01 15.12
C SER A 258 -10.92 -25.05 13.82
N ALA A 259 -11.57 -25.37 12.69
CA ALA A 259 -10.90 -25.39 11.39
C ALA A 259 -10.40 -23.99 10.98
N SER A 260 -11.17 -22.95 11.28
CA SER A 260 -10.78 -21.56 11.03
C SER A 260 -9.54 -21.15 11.85
N ARG A 261 -9.45 -21.60 13.11
CA ARG A 261 -8.25 -21.42 13.94
C ARG A 261 -7.05 -22.17 13.37
N GLN A 262 -7.24 -23.40 12.90
CA GLN A 262 -6.16 -24.18 12.30
C GLN A 262 -5.60 -23.52 11.02
N GLU A 263 -6.47 -22.99 10.15
CA GLU A 263 -6.04 -22.18 9.00
C GLU A 263 -5.24 -20.96 9.46
N ALA A 264 -5.76 -20.22 10.45
CA ALA A 264 -5.12 -19.01 10.97
C ALA A 264 -3.74 -19.29 11.59
N GLU A 265 -3.62 -20.34 12.41
CA GLU A 265 -2.37 -20.75 13.03
C GLU A 265 -1.34 -21.15 11.97
N THR A 266 -1.75 -21.96 11.00
CA THR A 266 -0.86 -22.41 9.91
C THR A 266 -0.29 -21.23 9.13
N VAL A 267 -1.15 -20.30 8.72
CA VAL A 267 -0.74 -19.17 7.89
C VAL A 267 0.04 -18.14 8.69
N LEU A 268 -0.47 -17.72 9.85
CA LEU A 268 0.11 -16.62 10.62
C LEU A 268 1.43 -17.02 11.30
N PHE A 269 1.56 -18.26 11.79
CA PHE A 269 2.82 -18.69 12.40
C PHE A 269 3.92 -18.79 11.36
N ASP A 270 3.63 -19.36 10.19
CA ASP A 270 4.60 -19.47 9.09
C ASP A 270 5.14 -18.11 8.65
N VAL A 271 4.26 -17.17 8.28
CA VAL A 271 4.71 -15.87 7.78
C VAL A 271 5.33 -14.98 8.87
N ALA A 272 4.94 -15.14 10.13
CA ALA A 272 5.56 -14.44 11.24
C ALA A 272 6.99 -14.93 11.49
N GLU A 273 7.19 -16.25 11.54
CA GLU A 273 8.49 -16.88 11.72
C GLU A 273 9.43 -16.49 10.58
N GLN A 274 9.04 -16.73 9.33
CA GLN A 274 9.86 -16.40 8.17
C GLN A 274 10.21 -14.92 8.08
N ALA A 275 9.27 -14.01 8.35
CA ALA A 275 9.55 -12.58 8.32
C ALA A 275 10.56 -12.18 9.41
N MET A 276 10.37 -12.65 10.64
CA MET A 276 11.30 -12.39 11.75
C MET A 276 12.69 -12.98 11.50
N GLU A 277 12.78 -14.20 10.98
CA GLU A 277 14.03 -14.87 10.62
C GLU A 277 14.78 -14.11 9.52
N LYS A 278 14.11 -13.75 8.42
CA LYS A 278 14.70 -12.95 7.34
C LYS A 278 15.17 -11.57 7.83
N ALA A 279 14.49 -10.99 8.82
CA ALA A 279 14.91 -9.74 9.45
C ALA A 279 16.01 -9.93 10.50
N GLY A 280 16.34 -11.15 10.93
CA GLY A 280 17.25 -11.40 12.06
C GLY A 280 16.75 -10.79 13.38
N VAL A 281 15.43 -10.79 13.60
CA VAL A 281 14.76 -10.17 14.76
C VAL A 281 14.12 -11.26 15.61
N LYS A 282 14.33 -11.22 16.94
CA LYS A 282 13.69 -12.20 17.84
C LYS A 282 12.26 -11.74 18.17
N PRO A 283 11.34 -12.66 18.50
CA PRO A 283 10.00 -12.28 18.95
C PRO A 283 9.99 -11.33 20.15
N LYS A 284 10.99 -11.44 21.03
CA LYS A 284 11.16 -10.56 22.19
C LYS A 284 11.64 -9.15 21.83
N ASP A 285 12.06 -8.89 20.60
CA ASP A 285 12.49 -7.57 20.14
C ASP A 285 11.34 -6.77 19.49
N ILE A 286 10.14 -7.38 19.35
CA ILE A 286 8.97 -6.74 18.76
C ILE A 286 8.23 -5.91 19.82
N ASP A 287 8.03 -4.62 19.56
CA ASP A 287 7.34 -3.68 20.43
C ASP A 287 5.85 -3.52 20.08
N VAL A 288 5.53 -3.71 18.80
CA VAL A 288 4.18 -3.54 18.25
C VAL A 288 3.82 -4.74 17.36
N LEU A 289 2.69 -5.36 17.61
CA LEU A 289 2.11 -6.42 16.78
C LEU A 289 0.79 -5.93 16.18
N VAL A 290 0.72 -5.84 14.86
CA VAL A 290 -0.53 -5.52 14.14
C VAL A 290 -0.92 -6.71 13.29
N ILE A 291 -2.12 -7.24 13.48
CA ILE A 291 -2.66 -8.30 12.62
C ILE A 291 -3.95 -7.79 11.99
N ASN A 292 -4.09 -7.97 10.67
CA ASN A 292 -5.35 -7.75 9.99
C ASN A 292 -5.91 -9.04 9.37
N CYS A 293 -7.18 -9.29 9.63
CA CYS A 293 -8.01 -10.33 9.04
C CYS A 293 -9.46 -9.86 9.09
N SER A 294 -10.15 -9.82 7.94
CA SER A 294 -11.46 -9.15 7.88
C SER A 294 -12.57 -10.02 8.44
N LEU A 295 -12.68 -11.26 7.95
CA LEU A 295 -13.87 -12.11 8.14
C LEU A 295 -13.69 -13.19 9.21
N PHE A 296 -12.57 -13.17 9.94
CA PHE A 296 -12.33 -14.05 11.09
C PHE A 296 -11.68 -13.26 12.22
N SER A 297 -12.49 -12.88 13.21
CA SER A 297 -12.05 -12.12 14.39
C SER A 297 -12.50 -12.84 15.67
N PRO A 298 -11.84 -13.95 16.05
CA PRO A 298 -12.25 -14.77 17.18
C PRO A 298 -11.88 -14.12 18.53
N THR A 299 -12.46 -14.67 19.61
CA THR A 299 -12.04 -14.41 21.00
C THR A 299 -11.40 -15.68 21.57
N PRO A 300 -10.15 -15.65 22.09
CA PRO A 300 -9.19 -14.54 22.05
C PRO A 300 -8.72 -14.20 20.62
N SER A 301 -8.20 -12.98 20.45
CA SER A 301 -7.81 -12.40 19.15
C SER A 301 -6.64 -13.13 18.49
N LEU A 302 -6.45 -12.89 17.18
CA LEU A 302 -5.31 -13.43 16.44
C LEU A 302 -3.98 -12.89 16.98
N CYS A 303 -3.95 -11.65 17.45
CA CYS A 303 -2.75 -11.10 18.10
C CYS A 303 -2.38 -11.87 19.37
N ALA A 304 -3.37 -12.20 20.21
CA ALA A 304 -3.13 -12.99 21.42
C ALA A 304 -2.60 -14.40 21.09
N MET A 305 -3.14 -15.01 20.03
CA MET A 305 -2.68 -16.29 19.50
C MET A 305 -1.20 -16.25 19.08
N VAL A 306 -0.80 -15.27 18.27
CA VAL A 306 0.59 -15.10 17.82
C VAL A 306 1.52 -14.73 18.98
N ALA A 307 1.13 -13.78 19.84
CA ALA A 307 1.94 -13.37 20.99
C ALA A 307 2.22 -14.54 21.95
N SER A 308 1.20 -15.39 22.20
CA SER A 308 1.32 -16.59 23.03
C SER A 308 2.22 -17.66 22.39
N ARG A 309 2.08 -17.89 21.07
CA ARG A 309 2.87 -18.89 20.32
C ARG A 309 4.36 -18.56 20.30
N PHE A 310 4.71 -17.28 20.11
CA PHE A 310 6.09 -16.84 19.99
C PHE A 310 6.70 -16.33 21.31
N LYS A 311 5.96 -16.41 22.42
CA LYS A 311 6.41 -15.96 23.76
C LYS A 311 6.94 -14.52 23.70
N MET A 312 6.17 -13.65 23.05
CA MET A 312 6.46 -12.21 23.00
C MET A 312 6.45 -11.61 24.40
N ARG A 313 7.03 -10.42 24.55
CA ARG A 313 7.08 -9.73 25.84
C ARG A 313 5.67 -9.36 26.31
N SER A 314 5.46 -9.28 27.62
CA SER A 314 4.16 -8.92 28.22
C SER A 314 3.74 -7.48 27.95
N ASP A 315 4.65 -6.62 27.52
CA ASP A 315 4.44 -5.20 27.20
C ASP A 315 4.28 -4.93 25.69
N VAL A 316 4.18 -5.98 24.86
CA VAL A 316 3.95 -5.82 23.41
C VAL A 316 2.59 -5.17 23.16
N ALA A 317 2.58 -4.10 22.36
CA ALA A 317 1.33 -3.43 22.00
C ALA A 317 0.67 -4.15 20.83
N THR A 318 -0.50 -4.76 21.06
CA THR A 318 -1.18 -5.57 20.05
C THR A 318 -2.43 -4.88 19.47
N PHE A 319 -2.58 -4.91 18.16
CA PHE A 319 -3.74 -4.34 17.44
C PHE A 319 -4.30 -5.34 16.43
N ASN A 320 -5.56 -5.75 16.61
CA ASN A 320 -6.25 -6.66 15.70
C ASN A 320 -7.26 -5.88 14.85
N LEU A 321 -7.04 -5.79 13.54
CA LEU A 321 -7.87 -5.04 12.60
C LEU A 321 -8.79 -5.98 11.81
N SER A 322 -10.09 -5.68 11.78
CA SER A 322 -11.12 -6.45 11.06
C SER A 322 -12.05 -5.53 10.24
N GLY A 323 -12.81 -6.09 9.31
CA GLY A 323 -13.85 -5.39 8.53
C GLY A 323 -13.34 -4.39 7.49
N MET A 324 -12.03 -4.36 7.19
CA MET A 324 -11.42 -3.40 6.26
C MET A 324 -11.19 -3.95 4.84
N GLY A 325 -11.31 -5.27 4.65
CA GLY A 325 -11.14 -5.95 3.36
C GLY A 325 -9.72 -5.85 2.81
N CYS A 326 -9.57 -5.94 1.49
CA CYS A 326 -8.26 -6.08 0.87
C CYS A 326 -7.33 -4.84 1.00
N SER A 327 -7.83 -3.69 1.46
CA SER A 327 -7.02 -2.51 1.76
C SER A 327 -6.33 -2.55 3.12
N ALA A 328 -6.66 -3.53 3.97
CA ALA A 328 -6.27 -3.57 5.38
C ALA A 328 -4.76 -3.61 5.62
N SER A 329 -3.99 -4.19 4.70
CA SER A 329 -2.54 -4.34 4.88
C SER A 329 -1.83 -2.98 4.91
N LEU A 330 -2.08 -2.11 3.93
CA LEU A 330 -1.49 -0.76 3.92
C LEU A 330 -2.02 0.11 5.06
N ILE A 331 -3.26 -0.11 5.52
CA ILE A 331 -3.79 0.53 6.72
C ILE A 331 -3.02 0.08 7.97
N SER A 332 -2.66 -1.21 8.03
CA SER A 332 -1.85 -1.77 9.13
C SER A 332 -0.42 -1.23 9.11
N ILE A 333 0.17 -1.08 7.92
CA ILE A 333 1.49 -0.45 7.76
C ILE A 333 1.45 1.01 8.21
N ASP A 334 0.42 1.76 7.83
CA ASP A 334 0.27 3.16 8.24
C ASP A 334 0.06 3.29 9.76
N LEU A 335 -0.74 2.42 10.37
CA LEU A 335 -0.88 2.35 11.82
C LEU A 335 0.45 2.02 12.50
N ALA A 336 1.18 1.02 12.01
CA ALA A 336 2.48 0.65 12.56
C ALA A 336 3.50 1.80 12.42
N LYS A 337 3.52 2.51 11.27
CA LYS A 337 4.31 3.73 11.09
C LYS A 337 4.01 4.75 12.18
N GLN A 338 2.74 5.10 12.39
CA GLN A 338 2.34 6.10 13.38
C GLN A 338 2.74 5.68 14.80
N LEU A 339 2.55 4.41 15.15
CA LEU A 339 2.92 3.87 16.46
C LEU A 339 4.44 3.89 16.69
N LEU A 340 5.23 3.49 15.69
CA LEU A 340 6.69 3.53 15.76
C LEU A 340 7.20 4.97 15.87
N GLN A 341 6.59 5.92 15.16
CA GLN A 341 6.95 7.34 15.22
C GLN A 341 6.56 7.97 16.56
N ALA A 342 5.45 7.54 17.17
CA ALA A 342 4.94 8.09 18.42
C ALA A 342 5.65 7.56 19.69
N ARG A 343 6.14 6.30 19.70
CA ARG A 343 6.71 5.68 20.91
C ARG A 343 8.04 6.31 21.38
N GLY A 344 8.74 7.03 20.51
CA GLY A 344 10.08 7.57 20.80
C GLY A 344 11.15 6.48 20.88
N GLY A 345 12.33 6.74 20.31
CA GLY A 345 13.43 5.76 20.28
C GLY A 345 13.28 4.66 19.22
N ALA A 346 14.21 3.70 19.23
CA ALA A 346 14.29 2.63 18.26
C ALA A 346 13.36 1.46 18.63
N CYS A 347 12.32 1.25 17.83
CA CYS A 347 11.32 0.21 18.01
C CYS A 347 11.11 -0.61 16.74
N LYS A 348 10.53 -1.80 16.89
CA LYS A 348 10.19 -2.71 15.79
C LYS A 348 8.72 -3.13 15.86
N ALA A 349 8.11 -3.23 14.69
CA ALA A 349 6.75 -3.73 14.54
C ALA A 349 6.72 -4.98 13.68
N LEU A 350 5.91 -5.96 14.08
CA LEU A 350 5.50 -7.08 13.25
C LEU A 350 4.09 -6.82 12.74
N VAL A 351 3.92 -6.75 11.42
CA VAL A 351 2.62 -6.59 10.78
C VAL A 351 2.29 -7.86 10.02
N LEU A 352 1.18 -8.52 10.37
CA LEU A 352 0.70 -9.71 9.70
C LEU A 352 -0.62 -9.42 8.98
N SER A 353 -0.76 -9.95 7.77
CA SER A 353 -1.89 -9.71 6.88
C SER A 353 -2.37 -11.04 6.34
N THR A 354 -3.63 -11.40 6.60
CA THR A 354 -4.21 -12.66 6.14
C THR A 354 -5.71 -12.51 5.93
N GLU A 355 -6.32 -13.47 5.24
CA GLU A 355 -7.77 -13.64 5.24
C GLU A 355 -8.08 -15.12 5.43
N ILE A 356 -8.84 -15.41 6.49
CA ILE A 356 -9.22 -16.78 6.83
C ILE A 356 -10.58 -17.05 6.19
N ILE A 357 -10.58 -17.91 5.17
CA ILE A 357 -11.75 -18.12 4.31
C ILE A 357 -12.58 -19.35 4.72
N THR A 358 -12.04 -20.22 5.58
CA THR A 358 -12.72 -21.43 6.09
C THR A 358 -14.17 -21.18 6.57
N PRO A 359 -14.46 -20.18 7.43
CA PRO A 359 -15.83 -20.01 7.95
C PRO A 359 -16.77 -19.28 6.98
N ASN A 360 -16.26 -18.84 5.82
CA ASN A 360 -16.94 -17.88 4.96
C ASN A 360 -17.27 -18.44 3.56
N LEU A 361 -17.21 -19.77 3.39
CA LEU A 361 -17.76 -20.40 2.19
C LEU A 361 -19.27 -20.13 2.13
N TYR A 362 -19.74 -19.50 1.06
CA TYR A 362 -21.16 -19.20 0.87
C TYR A 362 -21.87 -20.41 0.24
N HIS A 363 -22.99 -20.82 0.81
CA HIS A 363 -23.75 -22.01 0.37
C HIS A 363 -25.03 -21.70 -0.40
N GLY A 364 -25.40 -20.42 -0.54
CA GLY A 364 -26.58 -20.01 -1.29
C GLY A 364 -26.36 -19.94 -2.80
N ASN A 365 -27.35 -19.40 -3.51
CA ASN A 365 -27.40 -19.37 -4.98
C ASN A 365 -27.49 -17.95 -5.57
N ASP A 366 -27.32 -16.91 -4.75
CA ASP A 366 -27.30 -15.54 -5.25
C ASP A 366 -25.96 -15.21 -5.94
N ARG A 367 -26.03 -14.79 -7.20
CA ARG A 367 -24.88 -14.46 -8.04
C ARG A 367 -23.97 -13.40 -7.43
N GLY A 368 -24.50 -12.44 -6.68
CA GLY A 368 -23.70 -11.39 -6.04
C GLY A 368 -22.77 -11.91 -4.95
N PHE A 369 -23.08 -13.06 -4.37
CA PHE A 369 -22.32 -13.73 -3.32
C PHE A 369 -21.43 -14.84 -3.89
N LEU A 370 -21.89 -15.57 -4.90
CA LEU A 370 -21.13 -16.65 -5.55
C LEU A 370 -19.76 -16.20 -6.09
N ILE A 371 -19.59 -14.92 -6.42
CA ILE A 371 -18.31 -14.37 -6.86
C ILE A 371 -17.21 -14.60 -5.82
N GLN A 372 -17.52 -14.50 -4.52
CA GLN A 372 -16.53 -14.68 -3.47
C GLN A 372 -15.90 -16.09 -3.50
N ASN A 373 -16.72 -17.12 -3.79
CA ASN A 373 -16.28 -18.51 -3.87
C ASN A 373 -15.37 -18.77 -5.09
N THR A 374 -15.33 -17.84 -6.05
CA THR A 374 -14.49 -17.96 -7.25
C THR A 374 -13.20 -17.15 -7.15
N LEU A 375 -13.20 -16.01 -6.45
CA LEU A 375 -12.07 -15.08 -6.40
C LEU A 375 -11.11 -15.36 -5.24
N PHE A 376 -11.64 -15.48 -4.02
CA PHE A 376 -10.80 -15.48 -2.82
C PHE A 376 -10.03 -16.79 -2.66
N ARG A 377 -8.78 -16.67 -2.20
CA ARG A 377 -7.88 -17.78 -1.92
C ARG A 377 -7.21 -17.59 -0.58
N CYS A 378 -6.75 -18.69 0.00
CA CYS A 378 -5.97 -18.66 1.21
C CYS A 378 -4.59 -18.05 0.91
N GLY A 379 -4.12 -17.18 1.81
CA GLY A 379 -2.79 -16.59 1.72
C GLY A 379 -2.52 -15.68 2.90
N GLY A 380 -1.25 -15.30 3.06
CA GLY A 380 -0.82 -14.45 4.16
C GLY A 380 0.51 -13.78 3.86
N ALA A 381 0.78 -12.69 4.58
CA ALA A 381 2.04 -11.99 4.53
C ALA A 381 2.45 -11.49 5.91
N GLY A 382 3.75 -11.53 6.21
CA GLY A 382 4.36 -10.98 7.41
C GLY A 382 5.42 -9.96 7.05
N MET A 383 5.43 -8.83 7.76
CA MET A 383 6.35 -7.71 7.51
C MET A 383 6.97 -7.25 8.83
N VAL A 384 8.30 -7.09 8.85
CA VAL A 384 9.02 -6.53 9.99
C VAL A 384 9.42 -5.10 9.67
N LEU A 385 8.91 -4.15 10.44
CA LEU A 385 9.21 -2.72 10.33
C LEU A 385 10.14 -2.27 11.46
N SER A 386 11.01 -1.30 11.18
CA SER A 386 11.86 -0.63 12.18
C SER A 386 11.89 0.87 11.92
N ASN A 387 11.95 1.67 13.00
CA ASN A 387 12.21 3.10 12.88
C ASN A 387 13.67 3.49 13.20
N SER A 388 14.54 2.51 13.45
CA SER A 388 15.94 2.73 13.79
C SER A 388 16.77 3.09 12.57
N TRP A 389 17.51 4.19 12.64
CA TRP A 389 18.43 4.59 11.57
C TRP A 389 19.53 3.54 11.31
N MET A 390 19.97 2.83 12.35
CA MET A 390 20.98 1.76 12.22
C MET A 390 20.47 0.58 11.37
N ASP A 391 19.17 0.29 11.48
CA ASP A 391 18.52 -0.76 10.70
C ASP A 391 18.39 -0.38 9.21
N GLY A 392 18.44 0.91 8.88
CA GLY A 392 18.42 1.40 7.49
C GLY A 392 19.55 0.87 6.61
N ARG A 393 20.68 0.42 7.18
CA ARG A 393 21.80 -0.15 6.41
C ARG A 393 21.55 -1.55 5.87
N ARG A 394 20.63 -2.30 6.51
CA ARG A 394 20.32 -3.69 6.19
C ARG A 394 18.86 -3.90 5.77
N ALA A 395 18.04 -2.85 5.86
CA ALA A 395 16.65 -2.88 5.45
C ALA A 395 16.51 -3.06 3.93
N TRP A 396 15.46 -3.74 3.51
CA TRP A 396 15.19 -3.96 2.10
C TRP A 396 14.60 -2.72 1.44
N TYR A 397 13.70 -2.03 2.14
CA TYR A 397 13.00 -0.84 1.65
C TYR A 397 12.84 0.23 2.73
N LYS A 398 12.66 1.47 2.31
CA LYS A 398 12.21 2.60 3.14
C LYS A 398 10.81 3.02 2.72
N LEU A 399 9.89 3.17 3.67
CA LEU A 399 8.57 3.73 3.42
C LEU A 399 8.70 5.24 3.21
N LEU A 400 8.27 5.74 2.05
CA LEU A 400 8.25 7.16 1.73
C LEU A 400 6.92 7.79 2.09
N HIS A 401 5.83 7.23 1.57
CA HIS A 401 4.50 7.82 1.68
C HIS A 401 3.43 6.76 1.87
N THR A 402 2.41 7.11 2.65
CA THR A 402 1.16 6.37 2.81
C THR A 402 0.02 7.34 2.55
N VAL A 403 -0.95 6.93 1.72
CA VAL A 403 -2.11 7.77 1.39
C VAL A 403 -3.36 6.91 1.46
N ARG A 404 -4.37 7.38 2.20
CA ARG A 404 -5.65 6.70 2.36
C ARG A 404 -6.81 7.61 1.94
N VAL A 405 -7.70 7.06 1.13
CA VAL A 405 -9.01 7.63 0.81
C VAL A 405 -10.09 6.72 1.37
N GLN A 406 -11.09 7.32 1.99
CA GLN A 406 -12.32 6.64 2.38
C GLN A 406 -13.51 7.25 1.65
N GLY A 407 -14.25 6.41 0.92
CA GLY A 407 -15.57 6.74 0.41
C GLY A 407 -16.56 6.84 1.56
N THR A 408 -17.38 7.89 1.56
CA THR A 408 -18.37 8.16 2.61
C THR A 408 -19.81 8.14 2.08
N GLY A 409 -20.00 7.99 0.78
CA GLY A 409 -21.34 7.89 0.19
C GLY A 409 -21.92 6.47 0.29
N ASN A 410 -23.26 6.38 0.23
CA ASN A 410 -23.97 5.09 0.29
C ASN A 410 -23.47 4.09 -0.76
N GLU A 411 -23.16 4.55 -1.98
CA GLU A 411 -22.58 3.71 -3.03
C GLU A 411 -21.25 3.04 -2.61
N SER A 412 -20.47 3.68 -1.74
CA SER A 412 -19.21 3.14 -1.21
C SER A 412 -19.46 2.20 -0.03
N TYR A 413 -20.40 2.57 0.85
CA TYR A 413 -20.79 1.79 2.01
C TYR A 413 -21.38 0.42 1.62
N GLU A 414 -22.34 0.41 0.69
CA GLU A 414 -23.07 -0.80 0.26
C GLU A 414 -22.32 -1.63 -0.80
N CYS A 415 -21.12 -1.20 -1.19
CA CYS A 415 -20.38 -1.75 -2.32
C CYS A 415 -19.89 -3.19 -2.08
N VAL A 416 -19.38 -3.44 -0.88
CA VAL A 416 -18.86 -4.73 -0.43
C VAL A 416 -19.36 -4.88 1.00
N TYR A 417 -20.27 -5.83 1.20
CA TYR A 417 -21.01 -5.94 2.45
C TYR A 417 -21.19 -7.40 2.83
N GLU A 418 -20.95 -7.74 4.10
CA GLU A 418 -21.25 -9.06 4.65
C GLU A 418 -22.68 -9.05 5.20
N LEU A 419 -23.51 -9.97 4.71
CA LEU A 419 -24.90 -10.11 5.12
C LEU A 419 -25.41 -11.52 4.84
N GLU A 420 -26.60 -11.83 5.35
CA GLU A 420 -27.35 -13.01 4.97
C GLU A 420 -28.14 -12.75 3.68
N ASP A 421 -28.23 -13.77 2.83
CA ASP A 421 -29.14 -13.75 1.69
C ASP A 421 -30.59 -14.00 2.12
N LYS A 422 -31.51 -14.03 1.15
CA LYS A 422 -32.95 -14.27 1.39
C LYS A 422 -33.27 -15.63 2.06
N ASN A 423 -32.33 -16.58 2.03
CA ASN A 423 -32.46 -17.91 2.61
C ASN A 423 -31.70 -18.03 3.95
N GLY A 424 -31.14 -16.94 4.47
CA GLY A 424 -30.35 -16.95 5.70
C GLY A 424 -28.89 -17.40 5.51
N GLU A 425 -28.42 -17.58 4.27
CA GLU A 425 -27.03 -17.97 4.02
C GLU A 425 -26.11 -16.75 4.07
N ARG A 426 -25.18 -16.75 5.02
CA ARG A 426 -24.20 -15.68 5.19
C ARG A 426 -23.16 -15.67 4.07
N GLY A 427 -22.87 -14.48 3.53
CA GLY A 427 -21.73 -14.26 2.66
C GLY A 427 -21.42 -12.78 2.43
N VAL A 428 -20.39 -12.51 1.63
CA VAL A 428 -19.99 -11.17 1.21
C VAL A 428 -20.56 -10.89 -0.17
N ARG A 429 -21.52 -9.96 -0.22
CA ARG A 429 -22.11 -9.49 -1.47
C ARG A 429 -21.21 -8.46 -2.11
N LEU A 430 -20.87 -8.67 -3.38
CA LEU A 430 -20.14 -7.72 -4.19
C LEU A 430 -21.09 -6.98 -5.14
N SER A 431 -21.16 -5.65 -5.02
CA SER A 431 -21.96 -4.82 -5.90
C SER A 431 -21.39 -4.79 -7.32
N LYS A 432 -22.27 -4.71 -8.33
CA LYS A 432 -21.90 -4.51 -9.74
C LYS A 432 -21.18 -3.17 -9.98
N ASP A 433 -21.37 -2.20 -9.09
CA ASP A 433 -20.73 -0.89 -9.16
C ASP A 433 -19.30 -0.87 -8.58
N ILE A 434 -18.75 -2.00 -8.13
CA ILE A 434 -17.45 -2.05 -7.44
C ILE A 434 -16.32 -1.39 -8.22
N VAL A 435 -16.24 -1.62 -9.53
CA VAL A 435 -15.21 -1.02 -10.40
C VAL A 435 -15.37 0.50 -10.50
N LYS A 436 -16.61 0.99 -10.54
CA LYS A 436 -16.93 2.42 -10.63
C LYS A 436 -16.54 3.14 -9.34
N VAL A 437 -16.91 2.56 -8.20
CA VAL A 437 -16.60 3.10 -6.88
C VAL A 437 -15.09 3.06 -6.62
N ALA A 438 -14.42 1.98 -7.04
CA ALA A 438 -12.97 1.86 -7.01
C ALA A 438 -12.28 2.95 -7.82
N GLY A 439 -12.72 3.18 -9.06
CA GLY A 439 -12.18 4.24 -9.91
C GLY A 439 -12.28 5.62 -9.27
N LYS A 440 -13.44 5.96 -8.68
CA LYS A 440 -13.63 7.24 -7.97
C LYS A 440 -12.70 7.40 -6.75
N CYS A 441 -12.52 6.35 -5.96
CA CYS A 441 -11.65 6.40 -4.79
C CYS A 441 -10.17 6.42 -5.18
N MET A 442 -9.80 5.70 -6.24
CA MET A 442 -8.46 5.71 -6.82
C MET A 442 -8.10 7.09 -7.36
N GLU A 443 -9.03 7.75 -8.05
CA GLU A 443 -8.84 9.11 -8.56
C GLU A 443 -8.43 10.09 -7.45
N LYS A 444 -9.17 10.05 -6.33
CA LYS A 444 -8.87 10.81 -5.11
C LYS A 444 -7.51 10.45 -4.51
N ASN A 445 -7.19 9.16 -4.47
CA ASN A 445 -5.93 8.69 -3.89
C ASN A 445 -4.73 9.16 -4.74
N MET A 446 -4.79 8.96 -6.05
CA MET A 446 -3.74 9.38 -7.00
C MET A 446 -3.54 10.88 -6.98
N THR A 447 -4.61 11.67 -6.82
CA THR A 447 -4.45 13.12 -6.67
C THR A 447 -3.67 13.51 -5.43
N MET A 448 -3.94 12.87 -4.29
CA MET A 448 -3.20 13.17 -3.05
C MET A 448 -1.77 12.66 -3.12
N LEU A 449 -1.55 11.51 -3.79
CA LEU A 449 -0.22 10.92 -3.94
C LEU A 449 0.64 11.67 -4.97
N GLY A 450 0.05 12.18 -6.04
CA GLY A 450 0.75 12.80 -7.17
C GLY A 450 1.81 13.84 -6.77
N PRO A 451 1.48 14.86 -5.96
CA PRO A 451 2.44 15.87 -5.50
C PRO A 451 3.60 15.31 -4.67
N LEU A 452 3.42 14.15 -4.04
CA LEU A 452 4.45 13.51 -3.20
C LEU A 452 5.47 12.72 -4.04
N VAL A 453 5.05 12.17 -5.18
CA VAL A 453 5.88 11.23 -5.97
C VAL A 453 6.36 11.79 -7.30
N LEU A 454 5.58 12.69 -7.93
CA LEU A 454 5.87 13.18 -9.27
C LEU A 454 6.97 14.24 -9.26
N PRO A 455 7.86 14.26 -10.27
CA PRO A 455 8.86 15.32 -10.39
C PRO A 455 8.20 16.68 -10.66
N TYR A 456 8.85 17.77 -10.25
CA TYR A 456 8.30 19.13 -10.38
C TYR A 456 7.88 19.51 -11.81
N GLY A 457 8.59 19.01 -12.84
CA GLY A 457 8.20 19.23 -14.23
C GLY A 457 6.85 18.62 -14.60
N GLU A 458 6.51 17.46 -14.04
CA GLU A 458 5.18 16.84 -14.23
C GLU A 458 4.11 17.57 -13.44
N GLN A 459 4.42 18.00 -12.21
CA GLN A 459 3.50 18.81 -11.41
C GLN A 459 3.17 20.14 -12.13
N ALA A 460 4.18 20.80 -12.71
CA ALA A 460 3.99 22.02 -13.48
C ALA A 460 3.05 21.81 -14.69
N ARG A 461 3.18 20.68 -15.42
CA ARG A 461 2.27 20.34 -16.53
C ARG A 461 0.82 20.20 -16.08
N VAL A 462 0.59 19.58 -14.91
CA VAL A 462 -0.75 19.48 -14.31
C VAL A 462 -1.28 20.89 -13.98
N VAL A 463 -0.48 21.73 -13.32
CA VAL A 463 -0.87 23.11 -12.96
C VAL A 463 -1.20 23.93 -14.20
N ILE A 464 -0.34 23.92 -15.22
CA ILE A 464 -0.56 24.61 -16.50
C ILE A 464 -1.87 24.12 -17.16
N SER A 465 -2.11 22.81 -17.17
CA SER A 465 -3.35 22.22 -17.70
C SER A 465 -4.60 22.70 -16.93
N VAL A 466 -4.52 22.82 -15.61
CA VAL A 466 -5.62 23.31 -14.77
C VAL A 466 -5.87 24.80 -15.03
N VAL A 467 -4.82 25.61 -15.03
CA VAL A 467 -4.89 27.06 -15.28
C VAL A 467 -5.45 27.36 -16.68
N ALA A 468 -4.92 26.71 -17.71
CA ALA A 468 -5.42 26.87 -19.08
C ALA A 468 -6.92 26.53 -19.19
N ARG A 469 -7.38 25.46 -18.54
CA ARG A 469 -8.81 25.10 -18.51
C ARG A 469 -9.65 26.10 -17.72
N PHE A 470 -9.14 26.62 -16.61
CA PHE A 470 -9.83 27.64 -15.83
C PHE A 470 -10.01 28.92 -16.65
N ILE A 471 -8.96 29.37 -17.34
CA ILE A 471 -8.98 30.52 -18.24
C ILE A 471 -9.99 30.28 -19.39
N CYS A 472 -9.91 29.15 -20.10
CA CYS A 472 -10.86 28.84 -21.17
C CYS A 472 -12.32 28.79 -20.69
N LYS A 473 -12.59 28.27 -19.48
CA LYS A 473 -13.92 28.29 -18.88
C LYS A 473 -14.38 29.71 -18.53
N LYS A 474 -13.52 30.54 -17.94
CA LYS A 474 -13.83 31.93 -17.59
C LYS A 474 -14.09 32.78 -18.84
N LEU A 475 -13.20 32.71 -19.84
CA LEU A 475 -13.38 33.36 -21.13
C LEU A 475 -14.68 32.90 -21.78
N GLY A 476 -14.94 31.59 -21.81
CA GLY A 476 -16.19 31.04 -22.35
C GLY A 476 -17.47 31.54 -21.66
N LYS A 477 -17.42 31.82 -20.35
CA LYS A 477 -18.53 32.44 -19.62
C LYS A 477 -18.65 33.94 -19.92
N MET A 478 -17.52 34.66 -19.98
CA MET A 478 -17.49 36.10 -20.27
C MET A 478 -18.02 36.41 -21.68
N PHE A 479 -17.61 35.64 -22.68
CA PHE A 479 -18.03 35.83 -24.07
C PHE A 479 -19.49 35.40 -24.32
N LYS A 480 -19.99 34.39 -23.59
CA LYS A 480 -21.44 34.06 -23.61
C LYS A 480 -22.33 35.13 -22.99
N ALA A 481 -21.81 35.93 -22.07
CA ALA A 481 -22.56 36.99 -21.39
C ALA A 481 -22.58 38.32 -22.16
N LYS A 482 -21.64 38.55 -23.09
CA LYS A 482 -21.46 39.86 -23.75
C LYS A 482 -22.07 39.96 -25.16
N ASP A 483 -22.17 38.85 -25.90
CA ASP A 483 -22.88 38.82 -27.18
C ASP A 483 -23.27 37.37 -27.49
N GLY A 484 -24.57 37.09 -27.69
CA GLY A 484 -25.11 35.76 -27.99
C GLY A 484 -24.67 35.15 -29.33
N LYS A 485 -23.52 35.54 -29.88
CA LYS A 485 -23.06 35.26 -31.25
C LYS A 485 -21.70 34.55 -31.36
N MET A 486 -21.17 33.99 -30.28
CA MET A 486 -20.01 33.08 -30.36
C MET A 486 -20.49 31.61 -30.35
N PRO A 487 -20.32 30.84 -31.45
CA PRO A 487 -20.69 29.44 -31.46
C PRO A 487 -19.78 28.67 -30.47
N ALA A 488 -20.37 27.77 -29.69
CA ALA A 488 -19.67 26.97 -28.69
C ALA A 488 -18.52 26.10 -29.24
N SER A 489 -18.31 26.09 -30.57
CA SER A 489 -17.23 25.45 -31.31
C SER A 489 -15.88 26.17 -31.24
N TRP A 490 -15.84 27.48 -30.95
CA TRP A 490 -14.58 28.25 -30.90
C TRP A 490 -13.80 28.13 -29.59
N ILE A 491 -14.41 27.59 -28.53
CA ILE A 491 -13.71 27.33 -27.26
C ILE A 491 -13.10 25.93 -27.35
N PRO A 492 -11.77 25.79 -27.48
CA PRO A 492 -11.15 24.47 -27.53
C PRO A 492 -11.48 23.72 -26.24
N LYS A 493 -12.15 22.57 -26.37
CA LYS A 493 -12.34 21.62 -25.25
C LYS A 493 -10.99 20.99 -24.93
N LEU A 494 -10.16 21.72 -24.18
CA LEU A 494 -8.87 21.24 -23.70
C LEU A 494 -9.08 19.97 -22.87
N ARG A 495 -8.47 18.87 -23.34
CA ARG A 495 -8.49 17.59 -22.63
C ARG A 495 -7.69 17.73 -21.34
N PRO A 496 -8.18 17.21 -20.20
CA PRO A 496 -7.43 17.19 -18.96
C PRO A 496 -6.12 16.43 -19.13
N TYR A 497 -5.03 16.99 -18.63
CA TYR A 497 -3.77 16.29 -18.53
C TYR A 497 -3.86 15.25 -17.42
N VAL A 498 -3.49 14.00 -17.72
CA VAL A 498 -3.34 12.94 -16.73
C VAL A 498 -1.84 12.81 -16.48
N PRO A 499 -1.35 13.05 -15.25
CA PRO A 499 0.06 12.97 -14.96
C PRO A 499 0.60 11.57 -15.21
N ASP A 500 1.84 11.50 -15.69
CA ASP A 500 2.51 10.22 -15.91
C ASP A 500 3.20 9.76 -14.62
N PHE A 501 2.52 8.89 -13.87
CA PHE A 501 3.04 8.32 -12.63
C PHE A 501 4.31 7.49 -12.84
N LYS A 502 4.56 6.98 -14.05
CA LYS A 502 5.77 6.22 -14.38
C LYS A 502 7.05 7.05 -14.26
N ARG A 503 6.93 8.38 -14.18
CA ARG A 503 8.07 9.28 -13.97
C ARG A 503 8.47 9.44 -12.51
N GLY A 504 7.62 9.01 -11.58
CA GLY A 504 7.87 9.09 -10.15
C GLY A 504 7.87 7.73 -9.45
N ILE A 505 7.43 6.68 -10.13
CA ILE A 505 7.26 5.30 -9.66
C ILE A 505 7.78 4.36 -10.75
N ASP A 506 8.65 3.42 -10.37
CA ASP A 506 9.29 2.48 -11.28
C ASP A 506 8.57 1.12 -11.31
N HIS A 507 7.96 0.73 -10.20
CA HIS A 507 7.28 -0.56 -10.04
C HIS A 507 5.89 -0.41 -9.41
N PHE A 508 4.95 -1.25 -9.81
CA PHE A 508 3.55 -1.17 -9.39
C PHE A 508 3.07 -2.52 -8.84
N CYS A 509 2.56 -2.51 -7.61
CA CYS A 509 1.76 -3.59 -7.05
C CYS A 509 0.30 -3.13 -7.01
N ILE A 510 -0.47 -3.52 -8.02
CA ILE A 510 -1.90 -3.29 -8.12
C ILE A 510 -2.64 -4.48 -7.53
N HIS A 511 -3.33 -4.27 -6.41
CA HIS A 511 -4.07 -5.33 -5.72
C HIS A 511 -4.82 -6.25 -6.70
N ALA A 512 -4.45 -7.52 -6.66
CA ALA A 512 -5.06 -8.62 -7.40
C ALA A 512 -6.50 -8.98 -6.96
N GLY A 513 -7.40 -7.98 -6.91
CA GLY A 513 -8.82 -8.18 -6.59
C GLY A 513 -9.55 -9.03 -7.65
N GLY A 514 -9.03 -9.01 -8.87
CA GLY A 514 -9.48 -9.76 -10.03
C GLY A 514 -8.97 -9.12 -11.32
N ARG A 515 -9.02 -9.84 -12.44
CA ARG A 515 -8.50 -9.37 -13.73
C ARG A 515 -9.02 -7.99 -14.15
N ALA A 516 -10.32 -7.75 -13.96
CA ALA A 516 -10.96 -6.49 -14.35
C ALA A 516 -10.39 -5.25 -13.63
N VAL A 517 -9.92 -5.41 -12.39
CA VAL A 517 -9.32 -4.31 -11.62
C VAL A 517 -7.95 -3.96 -12.21
N ILE A 518 -7.13 -4.98 -12.48
CA ILE A 518 -5.80 -4.82 -13.10
C ILE A 518 -5.93 -4.17 -14.48
N ASP A 519 -6.79 -4.72 -15.34
CA ASP A 519 -7.03 -4.21 -16.70
C ASP A 519 -7.53 -2.75 -16.68
N GLY A 520 -8.42 -2.43 -15.72
CA GLY A 520 -8.93 -1.08 -15.53
C GLY A 520 -7.84 -0.07 -15.15
N ILE A 521 -6.92 -0.46 -14.27
CA ILE A 521 -5.81 0.40 -13.81
C ILE A 521 -4.76 0.56 -14.91
N GLU A 522 -4.41 -0.52 -15.60
CA GLU A 522 -3.49 -0.52 -16.74
C GLU A 522 -3.92 0.53 -17.78
N LYS A 523 -5.19 0.47 -18.20
CA LYS A 523 -5.75 1.39 -19.19
C LYS A 523 -5.80 2.83 -18.68
N ASN A 524 -6.18 3.04 -17.42
CA ASN A 524 -6.36 4.39 -16.87
C ASN A 524 -5.04 5.11 -16.60
N MET A 525 -4.02 4.39 -16.14
CA MET A 525 -2.69 4.92 -15.84
C MET A 525 -1.72 4.79 -17.03
N LYS A 526 -2.15 4.19 -18.14
CA LYS A 526 -1.31 3.92 -19.33
C LYS A 526 -0.05 3.15 -18.98
N LEU A 527 -0.22 2.13 -18.15
CA LEU A 527 0.86 1.23 -17.75
C LEU A 527 1.19 0.29 -18.89
N GLU A 528 2.45 -0.09 -18.94
CA GLU A 528 2.96 -1.11 -19.88
C GLU A 528 2.86 -2.49 -19.23
N LEU A 529 2.92 -3.55 -20.04
CA LEU A 529 2.70 -4.93 -19.57
C LEU A 529 3.62 -5.32 -18.42
N PHE A 530 4.88 -4.91 -18.44
CA PHE A 530 5.82 -5.23 -17.35
C PHE A 530 5.44 -4.55 -16.02
N HIS A 531 4.68 -3.45 -16.02
CA HIS A 531 4.21 -2.83 -14.78
C HIS A 531 3.05 -3.61 -14.17
N THR A 532 2.22 -4.29 -14.98
CA THR A 532 1.06 -5.07 -14.48
C THR A 532 1.35 -6.56 -14.34
N GLU A 533 2.48 -7.02 -14.88
CA GLU A 533 2.98 -8.39 -14.77
C GLU A 533 3.01 -8.91 -13.32
N PRO A 534 3.54 -8.19 -12.30
CA PRO A 534 3.54 -8.68 -10.93
C PRO A 534 2.14 -9.00 -10.40
N SER A 535 1.17 -8.12 -10.64
CA SER A 535 -0.23 -8.29 -10.24
C SER A 535 -0.92 -9.43 -10.99
N ARG A 536 -0.63 -9.60 -12.29
CA ARG A 536 -1.16 -10.72 -13.09
C ARG A 536 -0.57 -12.06 -12.65
N MET A 537 0.72 -12.11 -12.38
CA MET A 537 1.40 -13.32 -11.92
C MET A 537 0.98 -13.70 -10.50
N ALA A 538 0.79 -12.73 -9.61
CA ALA A 538 0.23 -12.98 -8.29
C ALA A 538 -1.19 -13.55 -8.38
N LEU A 539 -2.06 -12.93 -9.19
CA LEU A 539 -3.43 -13.42 -9.41
C LEU A 539 -3.45 -14.84 -10.02
N LEU A 540 -2.57 -15.12 -10.98
CA LEU A 540 -2.47 -16.42 -11.62
C LEU A 540 -2.03 -17.51 -10.62
N ASN A 541 -0.98 -17.24 -9.84
CA ASN A 541 -0.36 -18.25 -8.99
C ASN A 541 -1.05 -18.43 -7.63
N TYR A 542 -1.60 -17.35 -7.07
CA TYR A 542 -2.12 -17.34 -5.70
C TYR A 542 -3.60 -16.95 -5.63
N GLY A 543 -4.17 -16.35 -6.68
CA GLY A 543 -5.52 -15.81 -6.66
C GLY A 543 -5.63 -14.53 -5.81
N ASN A 544 -6.86 -14.15 -5.44
CA ASN A 544 -7.08 -13.00 -4.57
C ASN A 544 -6.93 -13.43 -3.10
N THR A 545 -5.77 -13.19 -2.52
CA THR A 545 -5.46 -13.47 -1.10
C THR A 545 -5.83 -12.30 -0.18
N SER A 546 -6.84 -11.51 -0.58
CA SER A 546 -7.34 -10.33 0.13
C SER A 546 -6.20 -9.33 0.40
N SER A 547 -6.04 -8.89 1.65
CA SER A 547 -5.09 -7.87 2.08
C SER A 547 -3.63 -8.23 1.82
N SER A 548 -3.30 -9.52 1.74
CA SER A 548 -1.93 -9.99 1.51
C SER A 548 -1.49 -9.92 0.04
N SER A 549 -2.40 -9.76 -0.92
CA SER A 549 -2.12 -9.88 -2.36
C SER A 549 -0.95 -8.99 -2.81
N ILE A 550 -0.91 -7.73 -2.37
CA ILE A 550 0.12 -6.75 -2.75
C ILE A 550 1.54 -7.13 -2.31
N TRP A 551 1.69 -8.08 -1.39
CA TRP A 551 2.97 -8.61 -0.93
C TRP A 551 3.47 -9.75 -1.81
N TYR A 552 2.58 -10.59 -2.35
CA TYR A 552 2.94 -11.54 -3.40
C TYR A 552 3.43 -10.82 -4.66
N GLU A 553 2.82 -9.68 -4.97
CA GLU A 553 3.23 -8.81 -6.07
C GLU A 553 4.62 -8.19 -5.82
N LEU A 554 4.86 -7.70 -4.60
CA LEU A 554 6.17 -7.18 -4.21
C LEU A 554 7.25 -8.26 -4.19
N GLU A 555 6.92 -9.47 -3.75
CA GLU A 555 7.81 -10.64 -3.80
C GLU A 555 8.19 -10.98 -5.25
N TYR A 556 7.22 -10.95 -6.16
CA TYR A 556 7.49 -11.17 -7.58
C TYR A 556 8.45 -10.12 -8.13
N ILE A 557 8.25 -8.83 -7.83
CA ILE A 557 9.17 -7.76 -8.21
C ILE A 557 10.56 -7.98 -7.60
N HIS A 558 10.62 -8.37 -6.33
CA HIS A 558 11.86 -8.53 -5.58
C HIS A 558 12.71 -9.71 -6.06
N GLU A 559 12.08 -10.83 -6.42
CA GLU A 559 12.77 -12.11 -6.60
C GLU A 559 12.68 -12.66 -8.03
N HIS A 560 11.64 -12.33 -8.81
CA HIS A 560 11.26 -13.08 -10.01
C HIS A 560 11.16 -12.24 -11.28
N GLN A 561 10.92 -10.94 -11.17
CA GLN A 561 10.64 -10.10 -12.33
C GLN A 561 11.89 -9.88 -13.19
N LYS A 562 11.92 -10.53 -14.36
CA LYS A 562 13.02 -10.40 -15.33
C LYS A 562 12.83 -9.25 -16.31
N SER A 563 11.59 -8.87 -16.59
CA SER A 563 11.23 -7.82 -17.56
C SER A 563 11.62 -6.42 -17.11
N ASN A 564 11.54 -6.17 -15.80
CA ASN A 564 11.94 -4.93 -15.15
C ASN A 564 12.55 -5.25 -13.77
N PRO A 565 13.82 -5.71 -13.71
CA PRO A 565 14.43 -6.08 -12.43
C PRO A 565 14.58 -4.87 -11.51
N ILE A 566 14.19 -5.01 -10.25
CA ILE A 566 14.28 -3.94 -9.26
C ILE A 566 15.73 -3.58 -8.91
N LYS A 567 16.01 -2.27 -8.81
CA LYS A 567 17.33 -1.72 -8.47
C LYS A 567 17.26 -0.85 -7.23
N LYS A 568 18.40 -0.66 -6.59
CA LYS A 568 18.55 0.31 -5.49
C LYS A 568 18.20 1.71 -6.00
N GLY A 569 17.36 2.43 -5.25
CA GLY A 569 16.85 3.74 -5.64
C GLY A 569 15.49 3.70 -6.34
N ASP A 570 15.05 2.54 -6.82
CA ASP A 570 13.75 2.39 -7.45
C ASP A 570 12.61 2.58 -6.44
N ARG A 571 11.48 3.08 -6.93
CA ARG A 571 10.28 3.31 -6.14
C ARG A 571 9.18 2.33 -6.53
N VAL A 572 8.62 1.65 -5.54
CA VAL A 572 7.51 0.71 -5.69
C VAL A 572 6.25 1.31 -5.10
N MET A 573 5.19 1.42 -5.89
CA MET A 573 3.86 1.82 -5.41
C MET A 573 2.97 0.60 -5.21
N GLN A 574 2.51 0.38 -4.00
CA GLN A 574 1.41 -0.52 -3.70
C GLN A 574 0.10 0.25 -3.69
N VAL A 575 -0.95 -0.32 -4.29
CA VAL A 575 -2.32 0.22 -4.22
C VAL A 575 -3.32 -0.90 -3.97
N ALA A 576 -4.21 -0.69 -3.00
CA ALA A 576 -5.21 -1.68 -2.58
C ALA A 576 -6.57 -1.06 -2.31
N PHE A 577 -7.61 -1.88 -2.51
CA PHE A 577 -9.02 -1.49 -2.38
C PHE A 577 -9.74 -2.35 -1.35
N GLY A 578 -10.65 -1.78 -0.55
CA GLY A 578 -11.34 -2.52 0.51
C GLY A 578 -12.74 -1.99 0.80
N SER A 579 -13.49 -2.65 1.69
CA SER A 579 -14.89 -2.36 2.02
C SER A 579 -15.12 -0.97 2.64
N GLY A 580 -16.39 -0.50 2.61
CA GLY A 580 -16.77 0.91 2.82
C GLY A 580 -16.36 1.84 1.67
N PHE A 581 -15.78 1.22 0.65
CA PHE A 581 -14.81 1.67 -0.31
C PHE A 581 -13.64 2.52 0.22
N LYS A 582 -12.54 1.84 0.51
CA LYS A 582 -11.24 2.45 0.82
C LYS A 582 -10.28 2.25 -0.35
N CYS A 583 -9.49 3.26 -0.66
CA CYS A 583 -8.34 3.16 -1.56
C CYS A 583 -7.10 3.62 -0.79
N THR A 584 -6.17 2.69 -0.58
CA THR A 584 -4.94 2.95 0.17
C THR A 584 -3.75 2.70 -0.75
N SER A 585 -2.77 3.59 -0.71
CA SER A 585 -1.50 3.44 -1.42
C SER A 585 -0.32 3.62 -0.47
N GLY A 586 0.76 2.91 -0.77
CA GLY A 586 2.04 2.98 -0.06
C GLY A 586 3.17 3.05 -1.07
N VAL A 587 4.15 3.92 -0.84
CA VAL A 587 5.32 4.07 -1.72
C VAL A 587 6.57 3.69 -0.96
N TRP A 588 7.29 2.72 -1.50
CA TRP A 588 8.52 2.18 -0.95
C TRP A 588 9.71 2.57 -1.83
N LEU A 589 10.83 2.90 -1.21
CA LEU A 589 12.11 3.09 -1.88
C LEU A 589 12.97 1.86 -1.64
N LYS A 590 13.49 1.23 -2.70
CA LYS A 590 14.47 0.15 -2.57
C LYS A 590 15.80 0.71 -2.05
N LEU A 591 16.27 0.18 -0.93
CA LEU A 591 17.55 0.55 -0.31
C LEU A 591 18.74 -0.26 -0.80
#